data_AF-A0A838SAZ0-F1
#
_entry.id   AF-A0A838SAZ0-F1
#
_cell.length_a   1.000
_cell.length_b   1.000
_cell.length_c   1.000
_cell.angle_alpha   90.00
_cell.angle_beta   90.00
_cell.angle_gamma   90.00
#
_symmetry.space_group_name_H-M   'P 1'
#
loop_
_entity.id
_entity.type
_entity.pdbx_description
1 polymer ?
#
loop_
_entity_poly.entity_id
_entity_poly.type
_entity_poly.pdbx_seq_one_letter_code
_entity_poly.pdbx_strand_id
1 'polypeptide(L)'
;AQFLHISSKLVAESGHGIRFRLISLWPIYRRNGPATDFERKALEQLSLNSDTPQRGVVSTGKKRLFQAIYADKAINDTCTTCHNAHPLSPKRDFSKGDVMGAIVITIPLED
;
A
#
# COMPACT_ATOMS: atom_id res chain seq x y z
N ALA A 1 -0.49 -7.96 -7.10
CA ALA A 1 -0.07 -9.24 -6.50
C ALA A 1 -1.29 -10.08 -6.10
N GLN A 2 -1.50 -11.24 -6.72
CA GLN A 2 -2.65 -12.12 -6.44
C GLN A 2 -2.62 -12.67 -5.00
N PHE A 3 -1.44 -13.05 -4.50
CA PHE A 3 -1.25 -13.56 -3.14
C PHE A 3 -1.77 -12.60 -2.07
N LEU A 4 -1.26 -11.37 -2.04
CA LEU A 4 -1.66 -10.37 -1.03
C LEU A 4 -3.15 -10.03 -1.11
N HIS A 5 -3.76 -10.06 -2.30
CA HIS A 5 -5.20 -9.87 -2.44
C HIS A 5 -6.00 -10.99 -1.75
N ILE A 6 -5.59 -12.26 -1.95
CA ILE A 6 -6.20 -13.42 -1.29
C ILE A 6 -5.96 -13.36 0.22
N SER A 7 -4.74 -13.09 0.67
CA SER A 7 -4.42 -12.95 2.09
C SER A 7 -5.21 -11.81 2.74
N SER A 8 -5.36 -10.67 2.05
CA SER A 8 -6.20 -9.55 2.50
C SER A 8 -7.65 -9.97 2.72
N LYS A 9 -8.21 -10.75 1.78
CA LYS A 9 -9.56 -11.30 1.90
C LYS A 9 -9.69 -12.24 3.11
N LEU A 10 -8.79 -13.21 3.23
CA LEU A 10 -8.82 -14.19 4.33
C LEU A 10 -8.70 -13.51 5.71
N VAL A 11 -7.80 -12.53 5.85
CA VAL A 11 -7.63 -11.83 7.11
C VAL A 11 -8.83 -10.93 7.43
N ALA A 12 -9.44 -10.29 6.44
CA ALA A 12 -10.68 -9.56 6.64
C ALA A 12 -11.84 -10.46 7.10
N GLU A 13 -11.88 -11.70 6.61
CA GLU A 13 -12.89 -12.71 6.98
C GLU A 13 -12.65 -13.34 8.35
N SER A 14 -11.44 -13.23 8.91
CA SER A 14 -11.10 -13.82 10.23
C SER A 14 -11.78 -13.14 11.43
N GLY A 15 -12.44 -12.00 11.24
CA GLY A 15 -13.21 -11.31 12.28
C GLY A 15 -12.41 -10.39 13.20
N HIS A 16 -11.08 -10.36 13.11
CA HIS A 16 -10.21 -9.52 13.95
C HIS A 16 -10.07 -8.06 13.48
N GLY A 17 -10.77 -7.68 12.40
CA GLY A 17 -10.74 -6.31 11.87
C GLY A 17 -9.42 -5.85 11.24
N ILE A 18 -8.41 -6.74 11.18
CA ILE A 18 -7.13 -6.47 10.51
C ILE A 18 -7.37 -6.37 9.00
N ARG A 19 -6.71 -5.40 8.36
CA ARG A 19 -6.84 -5.17 6.91
C ARG A 19 -5.48 -4.97 6.26
N PHE A 20 -5.31 -5.57 5.09
CA PHE A 20 -4.17 -5.35 4.20
C PHE A 20 -4.61 -4.65 2.92
N ARG A 21 -3.86 -3.63 2.48
CA ARG A 21 -4.10 -2.93 1.22
C ARG A 21 -2.80 -2.67 0.48
N LEU A 22 -2.85 -2.66 -0.84
CA LEU A 22 -1.82 -2.06 -1.68
C LEU A 22 -2.25 -0.65 -2.05
N ILE A 23 -1.37 0.32 -1.82
CA ILE A 23 -1.56 1.70 -2.23
C ILE A 23 -0.39 2.20 -3.07
N SER A 24 -0.62 3.22 -3.91
CA SER A 24 0.42 3.85 -4.73
C SER A 24 0.09 5.32 -4.97
N LEU A 25 1.12 6.15 -5.21
CA LEU A 25 0.97 7.50 -5.77
C LEU A 25 0.56 7.45 -7.25
N TRP A 26 0.84 6.33 -7.92
CA TRP A 26 0.55 6.08 -9.34
C TRP A 26 -0.31 4.82 -9.52
N PRO A 27 -1.49 4.75 -8.90
CA PRO A 27 -2.28 3.53 -8.92
C PRO A 27 -2.93 3.32 -10.29
N ILE A 28 -2.78 2.12 -10.86
CA ILE A 28 -3.54 1.70 -12.06
C ILE A 28 -5.05 1.83 -11.84
N TYR A 29 -5.53 1.46 -10.64
CA TYR A 29 -6.93 1.59 -10.25
C TYR A 29 -7.06 2.57 -9.10
N ARG A 30 -7.92 3.59 -9.24
CA ARG A 30 -8.11 4.67 -8.26
C ARG A 30 -8.34 4.20 -6.81
N ARG A 31 -8.97 3.04 -6.60
CA ARG A 31 -9.19 2.45 -5.26
C ARG A 31 -7.89 2.12 -4.50
N ASN A 32 -6.77 1.97 -5.21
CA ASN A 32 -5.44 1.74 -4.67
C ASN A 32 -4.67 3.07 -4.47
N GLY A 33 -5.35 4.21 -4.48
CA GLY A 33 -4.75 5.46 -4.00
C GLY A 33 -4.69 5.50 -2.47
N PRO A 34 -3.88 6.41 -1.89
CA PRO A 34 -3.92 6.70 -0.46
C PRO A 34 -5.31 7.23 -0.08
N ALA A 35 -5.86 6.72 1.02
CA ALA A 35 -7.15 7.14 1.56
C ALA A 35 -7.04 8.31 2.55
N THR A 36 -5.85 8.56 3.09
CA THR A 36 -5.57 9.57 4.11
C THR A 36 -4.30 10.34 3.80
N ASP A 37 -4.13 11.51 4.42
CA ASP A 37 -2.88 12.27 4.33
C ASP A 37 -1.69 11.53 4.94
N PHE A 38 -1.94 10.70 5.97
CA PHE A 38 -0.90 9.83 6.54
C PHE A 38 -0.39 8.83 5.51
N GLU A 39 -1.30 8.15 4.79
CA GLU A 39 -0.94 7.21 3.73
C GLU A 39 -0.21 7.90 2.56
N ARG A 40 -0.64 9.10 2.17
CA ARG A 40 0.02 9.90 1.12
C ARG A 40 1.44 10.27 1.52
N LYS A 41 1.63 10.88 2.69
CA LYS A 41 2.94 11.26 3.20
C LYS A 41 3.84 10.03 3.39
N ALA A 42 3.28 8.91 3.83
CA ALA A 42 4.03 7.68 3.96
C ALA A 42 4.58 7.19 2.61
N LEU A 43 3.77 7.23 1.54
CA LEU A 43 4.24 6.90 0.20
C LEU A 43 5.35 7.85 -0.29
N GLU A 44 5.20 9.16 -0.05
CA GLU A 44 6.23 10.16 -0.38
C GLU A 44 7.54 9.88 0.36
N GLN A 45 7.48 9.61 1.67
CA GLN A 45 8.67 9.26 2.46
C GLN A 45 9.32 7.95 2.01
N LEU A 46 8.51 6.91 1.74
CA LEU A 46 9.02 5.62 1.27
C LEU A 46 9.66 5.73 -0.12
N SER A 47 9.24 6.67 -0.96
CA SER A 47 9.89 6.94 -2.25
C SER A 47 11.30 7.53 -2.10
N LEU A 48 11.59 8.17 -0.96
CA LEU A 48 12.91 8.74 -0.64
C LEU A 48 13.78 7.74 0.14
N ASN A 49 13.19 7.05 1.12
CA ASN A 49 13.84 6.03 1.94
C ASN A 49 12.88 4.86 2.18
N SER A 50 13.01 3.84 1.34
CA SER A 50 12.13 2.68 1.33
C SER A 50 12.33 1.71 2.49
N ASP A 51 13.44 1.82 3.23
CA ASP A 51 13.85 0.84 4.24
C ASP A 51 13.32 1.20 5.63
N THR A 52 12.70 2.37 5.76
CA THR A 52 12.10 2.86 7.01
C THR A 52 10.57 2.85 6.91
N PRO A 53 9.89 1.83 7.46
CA PRO A 53 8.44 1.75 7.46
C PRO A 53 7.82 2.94 8.20
N GLN A 54 6.69 3.41 7.71
CA GLN A 54 5.94 4.49 8.33
C GLN A 54 4.85 3.90 9.21
N ARG A 55 4.77 4.35 10.47
CA ARG A 55 3.86 3.79 11.47
C ARG A 55 3.15 4.93 12.20
N GLY A 56 1.88 4.72 12.54
CA GLY A 56 1.11 5.74 13.21
C GLY A 56 -0.26 5.25 13.67
N VAL A 57 -0.89 6.03 14.54
CA VAL A 57 -2.28 5.84 14.92
C VAL A 57 -3.12 6.87 14.17
N VAL A 58 -4.09 6.41 13.41
CA VAL A 58 -5.06 7.25 12.70
C VAL A 58 -6.44 7.09 13.33
N SER A 59 -7.20 8.18 13.38
CA SER A 59 -8.57 8.16 13.89
C SER A 59 -9.55 8.17 12.73
N THR A 60 -10.51 7.23 12.74
CA THR A 60 -11.65 7.23 11.81
C THR A 60 -12.94 7.27 12.62
N GLY A 61 -13.54 8.46 12.72
CA GLY A 61 -14.63 8.71 13.66
C GLY A 61 -14.16 8.46 15.10
N LYS A 62 -14.84 7.56 15.82
CA LYS A 62 -14.49 7.17 17.19
C LYS A 62 -13.45 6.04 17.27
N LYS A 63 -13.07 5.41 16.16
CA LYS A 63 -12.16 4.27 16.15
C LYS A 63 -10.72 4.73 16.00
N ARG A 64 -9.82 4.20 16.82
CA ARG A 64 -8.38 4.34 16.66
C ARG A 64 -7.84 3.14 15.92
N LEU A 65 -7.04 3.39 14.89
CA LEU A 65 -6.45 2.35 14.06
C LEU A 65 -4.94 2.55 14.06
N PHE A 66 -4.21 1.49 14.36
CA PHE A 66 -2.77 1.46 14.08
C PHE A 66 -2.56 1.13 12.61
N GLN A 67 -1.73 1.92 11.93
CA GLN A 67 -1.29 1.67 10.57
C GLN A 67 0.22 1.50 10.51
N ALA A 68 0.66 0.45 9.82
CA ALA A 68 2.06 0.24 9.43
C ALA A 68 2.15 0.13 7.91
N ILE A 69 3.03 0.93 7.31
CA ILE A 69 3.12 1.11 5.86
C ILE A 69 4.56 0.78 5.42
N TYR A 70 4.67 -0.20 4.53
CA TYR A 70 5.95 -0.76 4.05
C TYR A 70 6.06 -0.56 2.54
N ALA A 71 7.23 -0.16 2.04
CA ALA A 71 7.45 -0.01 0.60
C ALA A 71 7.19 -1.31 -0.16
N ASP A 72 6.53 -1.20 -1.30
CA ASP A 72 6.38 -2.27 -2.29
C ASP A 72 7.27 -1.93 -3.48
N LYS A 73 8.41 -2.63 -3.58
CA LYS A 73 9.42 -2.41 -4.62
C LYS A 73 9.18 -3.30 -5.82
N ALA A 74 9.55 -2.82 -7.00
CA ALA A 74 9.67 -3.62 -8.21
C ALA A 74 10.84 -4.63 -8.08
N ILE A 75 10.61 -5.74 -7.37
CA ILE A 75 11.68 -6.73 -7.08
C ILE A 75 12.11 -7.54 -8.31
N ASN A 76 11.27 -7.62 -9.34
CA ASN A 76 11.55 -8.32 -10.59
C ASN A 76 11.04 -7.53 -11.81
N ASP A 77 11.50 -7.92 -12.99
CA ASP A 77 11.18 -7.21 -14.25
C ASP A 77 9.72 -7.40 -14.68
N THR A 78 9.05 -8.46 -14.20
CA THR A 78 7.62 -8.66 -14.46
C THR A 78 6.78 -7.56 -13.80
N CYS A 79 7.20 -7.07 -12.62
CA CYS A 79 6.55 -5.94 -11.96
C CYS A 79 6.54 -4.70 -12.86
N THR A 80 7.71 -4.31 -13.37
CA THR A 80 7.85 -3.11 -14.21
C THR A 80 7.18 -3.29 -15.57
N THR A 81 7.34 -4.46 -16.19
CA THR A 81 6.79 -4.75 -17.52
C THR A 81 5.28 -4.56 -17.57
N CYS A 82 4.54 -5.20 -16.65
CA CYS A 82 3.08 -5.09 -16.67
C CYS A 82 2.61 -3.68 -16.27
N HIS A 83 3.23 -3.05 -15.28
CA HIS A 83 2.82 -1.71 -14.84
C HIS A 83 3.12 -0.63 -15.88
N ASN A 84 4.25 -0.73 -16.58
CA ASN A 84 4.62 0.22 -17.62
C ASN A 84 3.75 0.06 -18.88
N ALA A 85 3.34 -1.16 -19.20
CA ALA A 85 2.50 -1.45 -20.36
C ALA A 85 0.99 -1.24 -20.10
N HIS A 86 0.55 -1.17 -18.84
CA HIS A 86 -0.88 -1.14 -18.55
C HIS A 86 -1.55 0.16 -19.07
N PRO A 87 -2.66 0.08 -19.83
CA PRO A 87 -3.30 1.25 -20.44
C PRO A 87 -3.68 2.34 -19.42
N LEU A 88 -4.18 1.91 -18.25
CA LEU A 88 -4.59 2.81 -17.16
C LEU A 88 -3.44 3.25 -16.22
N SER A 89 -2.20 2.82 -16.45
CA SER A 89 -1.11 3.24 -15.57
C SER A 89 -0.76 4.72 -15.78
N PRO A 90 -0.78 5.54 -14.70
CA PRO A 90 -0.39 6.95 -14.80
C PRO A 90 1.13 7.16 -14.83
N LYS A 91 1.93 6.13 -14.49
CA LYS A 91 3.40 6.13 -14.58
C LYS A 91 3.88 4.90 -15.36
N ARG A 92 4.82 5.07 -16.29
CA ARG A 92 5.21 4.03 -17.27
C ARG A 92 6.71 3.83 -17.46
N ASP A 93 7.48 4.37 -16.54
CA ASP A 93 8.94 4.41 -16.53
C ASP A 93 9.50 3.77 -15.24
N PHE A 94 8.76 2.83 -14.63
CA PHE A 94 9.28 2.07 -13.49
C PHE A 94 10.49 1.22 -13.90
N SER A 95 11.52 1.25 -13.07
CA SER A 95 12.71 0.42 -13.14
C SER A 95 12.76 -0.59 -11.99
N LYS A 96 13.56 -1.65 -12.15
CA LYS A 96 13.76 -2.64 -11.09
C LYS A 96 14.34 -1.95 -9.86
N GLY A 97 13.76 -2.21 -8.70
CA GLY A 97 14.10 -1.56 -7.43
C GLY A 97 13.26 -0.33 -7.09
N ASP A 98 12.53 0.25 -8.06
CA ASP A 98 11.67 1.39 -7.81
C ASP A 98 10.58 1.05 -6.80
N VAL A 99 10.24 2.03 -5.96
CA VAL A 99 9.07 1.95 -5.08
C VAL A 99 7.83 2.20 -5.92
N MET A 100 7.07 1.14 -6.16
CA MET A 100 5.83 1.18 -6.94
C MET A 100 4.63 1.60 -6.10
N GLY A 101 4.74 1.43 -4.78
CA GLY A 101 3.68 1.71 -3.84
C GLY A 101 4.05 1.25 -2.44
N ALA A 102 3.05 0.87 -1.66
CA ALA A 102 3.23 0.36 -0.32
C ALA A 102 2.12 -0.62 0.09
N ILE A 103 2.47 -1.52 1.00
CA ILE A 103 1.53 -2.35 1.74
C ILE A 103 1.13 -1.58 2.99
N VAL A 104 -0.17 -1.34 3.17
CA VAL A 104 -0.75 -0.80 4.41
C VAL A 104 -1.34 -1.95 5.21
N ILE A 105 -0.85 -2.12 6.42
CA ILE A 105 -1.42 -2.98 7.45
C ILE A 105 -2.21 -2.09 8.40
N THR A 106 -3.50 -2.34 8.56
CA THR A 106 -4.36 -1.63 9.51
C THR A 106 -4.84 -2.60 10.57
N ILE A 107 -4.62 -2.24 11.84
CA ILE A 107 -5.02 -3.02 13.00
C ILE A 107 -5.93 -2.12 13.85
N PRO A 108 -7.16 -2.54 14.17
CA PRO A 108 -7.98 -1.80 15.11
C PRO A 108 -7.29 -1.81 16.48
N LEU A 109 -7.19 -0.63 17.10
CA LEU A 109 -6.86 -0.56 18.51
C LEU A 109 -8.19 -0.74 19.24
N GLU A 110 -8.28 -1.79 20.05
CA GLU A 110 -9.35 -1.91 21.03
C GLU A 110 -9.23 -0.76 22.04
N ASP A 111 -10.38 -0.37 22.61
CA ASP A 111 -10.39 0.45 23.82
C ASP A 111 -10.11 -0.44 25.04
#